data_AF-A0A7J6S6E8-F1
#
_entry.id   AF-A0A7J6S6E8-F1
#
_cell.length_a   1.000
_cell.length_b   1.000
_cell.length_c   1.000
_cell.angle_alpha   90.00
_cell.angle_beta   90.00
_cell.angle_gamma   90.00
#
_symmetry.space_group_name_H-M   'P 1'
#
loop_
_entity.id
_entity.type
_entity.pdbx_description
1 polymer ?
#
loop_
_entity_poly.entity_id
_entity_poly.type
_entity_poly.pdbx_seq_one_letter_code
_entity_poly.pdbx_strand_id
1 'polypeptide(L)'
;MAGQAEKKNKARAEQLTKYYFFAVAIVNSIYISYKVLPQWNTFDAYNILGFILFSVVSYFTYNSIISSLKLGVPADSSNDLFIINLTTQFLVTFTSYGWYLYLTVPAYLLYKAGLFIKDYAFAGAGQEEETEESEEQRRKREKREAKKERHMQQPKYRVMRNIPASSSSPPSTSSSLINKSVGDLSAVDLICADMDGTLLSPDHSIPDITFNRINKADNNGCPVVPATGRCRWSAAKCFAHGGVDLYSRPGIYLNGCVVYDQTGSVAAEKTHSYDDVVSVVNNFKDEENVVIMCCSGDHVYAPFESPVIASLADTYGDPYPENCGSYDGMLERIKKENIPVHMIHIMSTEGSLSPTVLEKAQNFAKYMGEFVPSRRSNVEESSSPCARSGGCTSAQSLPFLTDIIPAGAHKGFGVDALKENLGYKCVACVGDALNDYQMLKEADISVAMGNAIPQIKELASMGVNPNSAEVPGVADLVDRVLAAKRAH
;
A
#
# COMPACT_ATOMS: atom_id res chain seq x y z
N MET A 1 -0.92 -4.03 -27.44
CA MET A 1 -0.20 -2.77 -27.72
C MET A 1 1.04 -2.66 -26.83
N ALA A 2 1.86 -3.74 -26.75
CA ALA A 2 3.09 -3.79 -25.97
C ALA A 2 4.12 -2.71 -26.37
N GLY A 3 4.12 -2.32 -27.65
CA GLY A 3 5.00 -1.28 -28.17
C GLY A 3 4.71 0.13 -27.66
N GLN A 4 3.52 0.45 -27.11
CA GLN A 4 3.26 1.78 -26.56
C GLN A 4 3.70 1.92 -25.10
N ALA A 5 3.50 0.88 -24.27
CA ALA A 5 4.01 0.85 -22.90
C ALA A 5 5.54 0.75 -22.88
N GLU A 6 6.13 -0.07 -23.75
CA GLU A 6 7.58 -0.13 -23.95
C GLU A 6 8.12 1.21 -24.47
N LYS A 7 7.40 1.88 -25.37
CA LYS A 7 7.77 3.22 -25.87
C LYS A 7 7.59 4.32 -24.82
N LYS A 8 6.64 4.20 -23.88
CA LYS A 8 6.45 5.14 -22.75
C LYS A 8 7.51 4.91 -21.66
N ASN A 9 7.84 3.66 -21.34
CA ASN A 9 8.94 3.32 -20.43
C ASN A 9 10.30 3.71 -21.03
N LYS A 10 10.48 3.50 -22.34
CA LYS A 10 11.66 3.96 -23.08
C LYS A 10 11.72 5.49 -23.13
N ALA A 11 10.61 6.18 -23.34
CA ALA A 11 10.55 7.65 -23.29
C ALA A 11 10.85 8.19 -21.88
N ARG A 12 10.35 7.53 -20.81
CA ARG A 12 10.66 7.87 -19.42
C ARG A 12 12.12 7.60 -19.09
N ALA A 13 12.68 6.47 -19.55
CA ALA A 13 14.10 6.16 -19.41
C ALA A 13 14.97 7.16 -20.19
N GLU A 14 14.56 7.57 -21.38
CA GLU A 14 15.21 8.63 -22.17
C GLU A 14 15.13 9.99 -21.47
N GLN A 15 13.99 10.32 -20.84
CA GLN A 15 13.83 11.55 -20.07
C GLN A 15 14.68 11.55 -18.79
N LEU A 16 14.68 10.45 -18.03
CA LEU A 16 15.57 10.26 -16.87
C LEU A 16 17.04 10.34 -17.27
N THR A 17 17.43 9.70 -18.37
CA THR A 17 18.80 9.76 -18.90
C THR A 17 19.21 11.20 -19.20
N LYS A 18 18.31 12.03 -19.76
CA LYS A 18 18.57 13.45 -19.97
C LYS A 18 18.78 14.19 -18.64
N TYR A 19 18.00 13.91 -17.61
CA TYR A 19 18.19 14.54 -16.29
C TYR A 19 19.57 14.20 -15.69
N TYR A 20 19.97 12.93 -15.70
CA TYR A 20 21.29 12.52 -15.22
C TYR A 20 22.43 13.18 -16.01
N PHE A 21 22.29 13.26 -17.34
CA PHE A 21 23.25 13.95 -18.19
C PHE A 21 23.34 15.46 -17.88
N PHE A 22 22.19 16.14 -17.77
CA PHE A 22 22.16 17.57 -17.45
C PHE A 22 22.70 17.86 -16.05
N ALA A 23 22.41 17.01 -15.06
CA ALA A 23 22.97 17.16 -13.72
C ALA A 23 24.50 17.09 -13.72
N VAL A 24 25.08 16.11 -14.43
CA VAL A 24 26.54 15.99 -14.62
C VAL A 24 27.09 17.20 -15.37
N ALA A 25 26.43 17.62 -16.46
CA ALA A 25 26.88 18.76 -17.25
C ALA A 25 26.89 20.06 -16.44
N ILE A 26 25.82 20.34 -15.69
CA ILE A 26 25.70 21.55 -14.86
C ILE A 26 26.78 21.57 -13.77
N VAL A 27 26.93 20.48 -13.02
CA VAL A 27 27.92 20.40 -11.94
C VAL A 27 29.34 20.50 -12.50
N ASN A 28 29.64 19.86 -13.65
CA ASN A 28 30.93 20.00 -14.31
C ASN A 28 31.17 21.43 -14.83
N SER A 29 30.17 22.07 -15.43
CA SER A 29 30.28 23.47 -15.87
C SER A 29 30.57 24.39 -14.69
N ILE A 30 29.86 24.22 -13.58
CA ILE A 30 30.11 24.98 -12.35
C ILE A 30 31.52 24.73 -11.82
N TYR A 31 31.93 23.46 -11.71
CA TYR A 31 33.27 23.07 -11.24
C TYR A 31 34.38 23.66 -12.13
N ILE A 32 34.22 23.58 -13.45
CA ILE A 32 35.20 24.11 -14.39
C ILE A 32 35.26 25.64 -14.32
N SER A 33 34.11 26.31 -14.34
CA SER A 33 34.05 27.78 -14.35
C SER A 33 34.50 28.42 -13.04
N TYR A 34 34.18 27.82 -11.89
CA TYR A 34 34.49 28.40 -10.58
C TYR A 34 35.80 27.90 -9.96
N LYS A 35 36.23 26.68 -10.29
CA LYS A 35 37.41 26.07 -9.65
C LYS A 35 38.57 25.83 -10.61
N VAL A 36 38.32 25.36 -11.83
CA VAL A 36 39.39 25.03 -12.80
C VAL A 36 39.92 26.26 -13.53
N LEU A 37 39.05 27.06 -14.16
CA LEU A 37 39.47 28.22 -14.95
C LEU A 37 40.17 29.30 -14.12
N PRO A 38 39.69 29.68 -12.92
CA PRO A 38 40.35 30.72 -12.12
C PRO A 38 41.71 30.28 -11.54
N GLN A 39 41.92 28.97 -11.38
CA GLN A 39 43.13 28.39 -10.78
C GLN A 39 43.98 27.64 -11.80
N TRP A 40 43.81 27.91 -13.10
CA TRP A 40 44.44 27.14 -14.19
C TRP A 40 45.97 27.03 -14.06
N ASN A 41 46.62 28.12 -13.62
CA ASN A 41 48.08 28.19 -13.46
C ASN A 41 48.58 27.62 -12.12
N THR A 42 47.67 27.29 -11.20
CA THR A 42 47.96 26.80 -9.84
C THR A 42 47.19 25.51 -9.54
N PHE A 43 46.73 24.80 -10.56
CA PHE A 43 45.88 23.62 -10.41
C PHE A 43 46.73 22.44 -9.94
N ASP A 44 46.59 22.09 -8.65
CA ASP A 44 47.43 21.07 -8.03
C ASP A 44 47.08 19.64 -8.47
N ALA A 45 47.97 18.70 -8.18
CA ALA A 45 47.76 17.28 -8.50
C ALA A 45 46.52 16.69 -7.80
N TYR A 46 46.12 17.22 -6.64
CA TYR A 46 44.95 16.75 -5.88
C TYR A 46 43.64 17.09 -6.57
N ASN A 47 43.51 18.29 -7.14
CA ASN A 47 42.32 18.70 -7.88
C ASN A 47 42.20 17.96 -9.22
N ILE A 48 43.33 17.62 -9.86
CA ILE A 48 43.37 16.76 -11.06
C ILE A 48 42.89 15.35 -10.71
N LEU A 49 43.47 14.74 -9.66
CA LEU A 49 43.07 13.41 -9.20
C LEU A 49 41.61 13.37 -8.76
N GLY A 50 41.13 14.41 -8.07
CA GLY A 50 39.74 14.54 -7.68
C GLY A 50 38.81 14.64 -8.88
N PHE A 51 39.15 15.44 -9.89
CA PHE A 51 38.35 15.55 -11.12
C PHE A 51 38.31 14.23 -11.92
N ILE A 52 39.43 13.51 -12.00
CA ILE A 52 39.48 12.17 -12.60
C ILE A 52 38.57 11.22 -11.82
N LEU A 53 38.65 11.22 -10.49
CA LEU A 53 37.81 10.39 -9.62
C LEU A 53 36.31 10.68 -9.85
N PHE A 54 35.89 11.95 -9.80
CA PHE A 54 34.49 12.33 -10.04
C PHE A 54 34.00 11.92 -11.43
N SER A 55 34.87 12.04 -12.44
CA SER A 55 34.56 11.65 -13.82
C SER A 55 34.40 10.14 -13.97
N VAL A 56 35.30 9.36 -13.37
CA VAL A 56 35.26 7.89 -13.40
C VAL A 56 34.02 7.37 -12.66
N VAL A 57 33.76 7.87 -11.45
CA VAL A 57 32.59 7.44 -10.66
C VAL A 57 31.29 7.86 -11.35
N SER A 58 31.21 9.08 -11.89
CA SER A 58 30.04 9.52 -12.68
C SER A 58 29.82 8.61 -13.88
N TYR A 59 30.89 8.24 -14.61
CA TYR A 59 30.78 7.37 -15.77
C TYR A 59 30.25 5.98 -15.42
N PHE A 60 30.80 5.35 -14.38
CA PHE A 60 30.37 4.01 -13.97
C PHE A 60 28.95 3.99 -13.42
N THR A 61 28.61 4.94 -12.55
CA THR A 61 27.27 5.03 -11.96
C THR A 61 26.23 5.40 -13.01
N TYR A 62 26.51 6.35 -13.91
CA TYR A 62 25.65 6.69 -15.04
C TYR A 62 25.37 5.48 -15.95
N ASN A 63 26.42 4.75 -16.34
CA ASN A 63 26.25 3.55 -17.18
C ASN A 63 25.49 2.44 -16.46
N SER A 64 25.73 2.25 -15.16
CA SER A 64 25.01 1.27 -14.35
C SER A 64 23.52 1.63 -14.23
N ILE A 65 23.20 2.90 -13.95
CA ILE A 65 21.82 3.39 -13.87
C ILE A 65 21.11 3.21 -15.21
N ILE A 66 21.74 3.56 -16.34
CA ILE A 66 21.16 3.37 -17.67
C ILE A 66 20.94 1.89 -17.99
N SER A 67 21.88 1.02 -17.63
CA SER A 67 21.73 -0.42 -17.81
C SER A 67 20.53 -0.95 -17.03
N SER A 68 20.40 -0.56 -15.76
CA SER A 68 19.27 -0.96 -14.90
C SER A 68 17.94 -0.39 -15.39
N LEU A 69 17.91 0.87 -15.86
CA LEU A 69 16.71 1.49 -16.45
C LEU A 69 16.27 0.79 -17.74
N LYS A 70 17.22 0.33 -18.57
CA LYS A 70 16.93 -0.47 -19.77
C LYS A 70 16.38 -1.87 -19.44
N LEU A 71 16.79 -2.43 -18.30
CA LEU A 71 16.37 -3.74 -17.83
C LEU A 71 15.11 -3.69 -16.94
N GLY A 72 14.64 -2.50 -16.57
CA GLY A 72 13.45 -2.32 -15.72
C GLY A 72 13.67 -2.72 -14.25
N VAL A 73 14.91 -2.75 -13.79
CA VAL A 73 15.29 -3.12 -12.41
C VAL A 73 15.70 -1.86 -11.63
N PRO A 74 15.32 -1.71 -10.34
CA PRO A 74 15.75 -0.57 -9.52
C PRO A 74 17.28 -0.51 -9.39
N ALA A 75 17.83 0.71 -9.44
CA ALA A 75 19.27 0.98 -9.49
C ALA A 75 19.78 1.67 -8.22
N ASP A 76 19.18 1.36 -7.07
CA ASP A 76 19.26 2.18 -5.86
C ASP A 76 20.70 2.43 -5.41
N SER A 77 21.54 1.40 -5.43
CA SER A 77 22.95 1.53 -5.01
C SER A 77 23.82 2.38 -5.95
N SER A 78 23.54 2.35 -7.25
CA SER A 78 24.26 3.17 -8.23
C SER A 78 23.75 4.61 -8.23
N ASN A 79 22.46 4.81 -7.92
CA ASN A 79 21.84 6.12 -7.78
C ASN A 79 22.35 6.85 -6.53
N ASP A 80 22.42 6.18 -5.38
CA ASP A 80 22.95 6.74 -4.14
C ASP A 80 24.40 7.20 -4.32
N LEU A 81 25.23 6.36 -4.93
CA LEU A 81 26.64 6.69 -5.20
C LEU A 81 26.78 7.84 -6.21
N PHE A 82 25.89 7.92 -7.20
CA PHE A 82 25.86 9.03 -8.17
C PHE A 82 25.52 10.36 -7.49
N ILE A 83 24.52 10.38 -6.61
CA ILE A 83 24.11 11.59 -5.88
C ILE A 83 25.21 12.06 -4.94
N ILE A 84 25.82 11.14 -4.18
CA ILE A 84 26.94 11.45 -3.28
C ILE A 84 28.11 12.01 -4.09
N ASN A 85 28.42 11.44 -5.26
CA ASN A 85 29.49 11.90 -6.16
C ASN A 85 29.25 13.33 -6.69
N LEU A 86 28.06 13.62 -7.23
CA LEU A 86 27.76 14.97 -7.73
C LEU A 86 27.69 16.01 -6.60
N THR A 87 27.11 15.66 -5.46
CA THR A 87 27.01 16.56 -4.31
C THR A 87 28.39 16.89 -3.76
N THR A 88 29.27 15.87 -3.66
CA THR A 88 30.66 16.07 -3.24
C THR A 88 31.41 16.95 -4.23
N GLN A 89 31.28 16.71 -5.53
CA GLN A 89 31.91 17.54 -6.56
C GLN A 89 31.44 19.01 -6.50
N PHE A 90 30.14 19.22 -6.31
CA PHE A 90 29.56 20.54 -6.15
C PHE A 90 30.11 21.24 -4.90
N LEU A 91 30.07 20.59 -3.73
CA LEU A 91 30.59 21.17 -2.48
C LEU A 91 32.09 21.45 -2.54
N VAL A 92 32.86 20.52 -3.13
CA VAL A 92 34.31 20.69 -3.34
C VAL A 92 34.62 21.88 -4.25
N THR A 93 33.67 22.33 -5.09
CA THR A 93 33.83 23.57 -5.87
C THR A 93 34.05 24.78 -4.96
N PHE A 94 33.35 24.84 -3.83
CA PHE A 94 33.35 26.01 -2.93
C PHE A 94 34.18 25.79 -1.67
N THR A 95 34.39 24.54 -1.25
CA THR A 95 35.00 24.22 0.03
C THR A 95 35.71 22.86 0.04
N SER A 96 36.94 22.81 0.57
CA SER A 96 37.68 21.53 0.73
C SER A 96 36.99 20.57 1.71
N TYR A 97 36.11 21.07 2.59
CA TYR A 97 35.31 20.25 3.50
C TYR A 97 34.28 19.38 2.76
N GLY A 98 33.99 19.65 1.48
CA GLY A 98 33.11 18.80 0.68
C GLY A 98 33.58 17.34 0.61
N TRP A 99 34.89 17.09 0.69
CA TRP A 99 35.47 15.74 0.69
C TRP A 99 35.00 14.86 1.87
N TYR A 100 34.57 15.44 2.99
CA TYR A 100 34.05 14.66 4.13
C TYR A 100 32.78 13.88 3.78
N LEU A 101 31.97 14.36 2.83
CA LEU A 101 30.81 13.62 2.34
C LEU A 101 31.23 12.30 1.66
N TYR A 102 32.40 12.26 1.04
CA TYR A 102 32.95 11.06 0.42
C TYR A 102 33.37 9.97 1.41
N LEU A 103 33.58 10.31 2.68
CA LEU A 103 33.84 9.32 3.74
C LEU A 103 32.62 8.43 4.02
N THR A 104 31.42 8.86 3.60
CA THR A 104 30.21 8.03 3.70
C THR A 104 30.25 6.83 2.77
N VAL A 105 31.00 6.90 1.64
CA VAL A 105 31.09 5.81 0.67
C VAL A 105 31.82 4.58 1.24
N PRO A 106 33.03 4.70 1.83
CA PRO A 106 33.65 3.58 2.56
C PRO A 106 32.79 3.05 3.71
N ALA A 107 32.11 3.93 4.47
CA ALA A 107 31.24 3.51 5.56
C ALA A 107 30.06 2.67 5.06
N TYR A 108 29.44 3.07 3.95
CA TYR A 108 28.37 2.33 3.29
C TYR A 108 28.85 0.99 2.71
N LEU A 109 30.04 0.96 2.11
CA LEU A 109 30.65 -0.28 1.61
C LEU A 109 31.02 -1.22 2.77
N LEU A 110 31.52 -0.71 3.89
CA LEU A 110 31.79 -1.49 5.10
C LEU A 110 30.50 -2.03 5.72
N TYR A 111 29.43 -1.24 5.74
CA TYR A 111 28.11 -1.70 6.17
C TYR A 111 27.61 -2.86 5.30
N LYS A 112 27.70 -2.74 3.97
CA LYS A 112 27.32 -3.83 3.05
C LYS A 112 28.23 -5.05 3.14
N ALA A 113 29.54 -4.84 3.28
CA ALA A 113 30.48 -5.94 3.50
C ALA A 113 30.23 -6.63 4.84
N GLY A 114 29.85 -5.87 5.88
CA GLY A 114 29.46 -6.40 7.18
C GLY A 114 28.19 -7.24 7.11
N LEU A 115 27.19 -6.82 6.33
CA LEU A 115 26.00 -7.63 6.03
C LEU A 115 26.39 -8.92 5.29
N PHE A 116 27.22 -8.81 4.25
CA PHE A 116 27.70 -9.97 3.49
C PHE A 116 28.52 -10.95 4.35
N ILE A 117 29.38 -10.45 5.23
CA ILE A 117 30.18 -11.26 6.16
C ILE A 117 29.29 -11.86 7.25
N LYS A 118 28.27 -11.15 7.73
CA LYS A 118 27.27 -11.72 8.64
C LYS A 118 26.55 -12.89 7.96
N ASP A 119 26.10 -12.68 6.74
CA ASP A 119 25.39 -13.70 5.98
C ASP A 119 26.30 -14.89 5.62
N TYR A 120 27.61 -14.65 5.42
CA TYR A 120 28.61 -15.70 5.14
C TYR A 120 29.13 -16.43 6.40
N ALA A 121 29.36 -15.72 7.51
CA ALA A 121 29.93 -16.26 8.74
C ALA A 121 28.89 -16.97 9.62
N PHE A 122 27.62 -16.54 9.55
CA PHE A 122 26.51 -17.19 10.24
C PHE A 122 25.72 -18.16 9.33
N ALA A 123 26.21 -18.41 8.10
CA ALA A 123 25.66 -19.41 7.18
C ALA A 123 25.72 -20.86 7.71
N GLY A 124 26.54 -21.14 8.74
CA GLY A 124 26.74 -22.49 9.28
C GLY A 124 25.84 -22.87 10.47
N ALA A 125 25.08 -21.94 11.06
CA ALA A 125 24.21 -22.23 12.20
C ALA A 125 22.76 -22.57 11.82
N GLY A 126 22.40 -22.46 10.54
CA GLY A 126 21.06 -22.80 10.00
C GLY A 126 21.03 -24.00 9.05
N GLN A 127 22.16 -24.66 8.80
CA GLN A 127 22.24 -25.70 7.75
C GLN A 127 21.70 -27.07 8.14
N GLU A 128 21.45 -27.38 9.42
CA GLU A 128 20.84 -28.67 9.79
C GLU A 128 19.33 -28.72 9.50
N GLU A 129 18.60 -27.59 9.54
CA GLU A 129 17.17 -27.54 9.19
C GLU A 129 16.91 -27.42 7.68
N GLU A 130 17.73 -26.64 6.94
CA GLU A 130 17.54 -26.46 5.48
C GLU A 130 17.91 -27.70 4.64
N THR A 131 18.78 -28.58 5.14
CA THR A 131 19.21 -29.75 4.36
C THR A 131 18.12 -30.83 4.31
N GLU A 132 17.36 -31.03 5.39
CA GLU A 132 16.19 -31.92 5.37
C GLU A 132 15.03 -31.34 4.56
N GLU A 133 14.80 -30.02 4.66
CA GLU A 133 13.72 -29.35 3.94
C GLU A 133 13.99 -29.29 2.42
N SER A 134 15.26 -29.11 2.01
CA SER A 134 15.65 -29.08 0.60
C SER A 134 15.64 -30.45 -0.07
N GLU A 135 16.02 -31.53 0.65
CA GLU A 135 15.87 -32.90 0.14
C GLU A 135 14.39 -33.32 0.04
N GLU A 136 13.54 -32.91 0.99
CA GLU A 136 12.11 -33.18 0.94
C GLU A 136 11.44 -32.39 -0.20
N GLN A 137 11.80 -31.13 -0.39
CA GLN A 137 11.32 -30.30 -1.51
C GLN A 137 11.80 -30.83 -2.86
N ARG A 138 13.04 -31.32 -2.96
CA ARG A 138 13.57 -31.95 -4.18
C ARG A 138 12.84 -33.26 -4.48
N ARG A 139 12.57 -34.12 -3.48
CA ARG A 139 11.72 -35.31 -3.64
C ARG A 139 10.27 -34.97 -4.00
N LYS A 140 9.70 -33.88 -3.47
CA LYS A 140 8.36 -33.39 -3.85
C LYS A 140 8.34 -32.85 -5.27
N ARG A 141 9.43 -32.22 -5.74
CA ARG A 141 9.58 -31.70 -7.10
C ARG A 141 9.75 -32.82 -8.12
N GLU A 142 10.61 -33.80 -7.85
CA GLU A 142 10.79 -35.00 -8.67
C GLU A 142 9.49 -35.83 -8.76
N LYS A 143 8.73 -35.96 -7.66
CA LYS A 143 7.38 -36.57 -7.68
C LYS A 143 6.36 -35.76 -8.48
N ARG A 144 6.43 -34.42 -8.46
CA ARG A 144 5.55 -33.53 -9.26
C ARG A 144 5.87 -33.59 -10.75
N GLU A 145 7.15 -33.69 -11.12
CA GLU A 145 7.60 -33.82 -12.50
C GLU A 145 7.26 -35.20 -13.07
N ALA A 146 7.51 -36.29 -12.33
CA ALA A 146 7.08 -37.64 -12.71
C ALA A 146 5.55 -37.77 -12.84
N LYS A 147 4.77 -37.01 -12.05
CA LYS A 147 3.29 -36.96 -12.15
C LYS A 147 2.82 -36.14 -13.35
N LYS A 148 3.55 -35.07 -13.73
CA LYS A 148 3.29 -34.29 -14.96
C LYS A 148 3.61 -35.09 -16.23
N GLU A 149 4.69 -35.86 -16.24
CA GLU A 149 5.03 -36.74 -17.37
C GLU A 149 4.01 -37.87 -17.56
N ARG A 150 3.53 -38.48 -16.45
CA ARG A 150 2.43 -39.46 -16.50
C ARG A 150 1.09 -38.87 -16.97
N HIS A 151 0.83 -37.60 -16.68
CA HIS A 151 -0.36 -36.88 -17.16
C HIS A 151 -0.28 -36.44 -18.63
N MET A 152 0.94 -36.25 -19.19
CA MET A 152 1.12 -35.92 -20.60
C MET A 152 0.94 -37.12 -21.54
N GLN A 153 1.03 -38.36 -21.05
CA GLN A 153 0.91 -39.58 -21.86
C GLN A 153 -0.48 -40.25 -21.83
N GLN A 154 -1.50 -39.67 -21.19
CA GLN A 154 -2.84 -40.28 -21.18
C GLN A 154 -3.74 -39.76 -22.32
N PRO A 155 -4.36 -40.64 -23.13
CA PRO A 155 -5.24 -40.23 -24.22
C PRO A 155 -6.58 -39.72 -23.68
N LYS A 156 -7.06 -38.61 -24.24
CA LYS A 156 -8.38 -38.02 -23.93
C LYS A 156 -9.50 -38.98 -24.33
N TYR A 157 -10.32 -39.42 -23.38
CA TYR A 157 -11.64 -40.01 -23.67
C TYR A 157 -12.77 -39.44 -22.79
N ARG A 158 -13.71 -38.82 -23.51
CA ARG A 158 -15.18 -38.98 -23.52
C ARG A 158 -15.93 -39.16 -22.18
N VAL A 159 -16.77 -38.15 -21.90
CA VAL A 159 -17.79 -38.10 -20.85
C VAL A 159 -18.84 -39.20 -21.02
N MET A 160 -19.15 -39.91 -19.93
CA MET A 160 -20.43 -40.62 -19.75
C MET A 160 -20.89 -40.52 -18.29
N ARG A 161 -22.19 -40.23 -18.11
CA ARG A 161 -22.93 -40.16 -16.83
C ARG A 161 -23.22 -41.56 -16.27
N ASN A 162 -23.23 -41.70 -14.94
CA ASN A 162 -24.36 -42.23 -14.13
C ASN A 162 -23.98 -42.39 -12.62
N ILE A 163 -24.95 -42.12 -11.75
CA ILE A 163 -25.04 -42.34 -10.27
C ILE A 163 -25.71 -43.74 -10.08
N PRO A 164 -25.60 -44.59 -9.00
CA PRO A 164 -25.65 -44.23 -7.56
C PRO A 164 -24.93 -45.13 -6.49
N ALA A 165 -24.96 -44.60 -5.25
CA ALA A 165 -25.14 -45.23 -3.92
C ALA A 165 -24.00 -45.93 -3.11
N SER A 166 -23.88 -45.41 -1.86
CA SER A 166 -23.62 -46.06 -0.56
C SER A 166 -22.32 -46.82 -0.26
N SER A 167 -21.57 -46.36 0.76
CA SER A 167 -21.42 -47.03 2.07
C SER A 167 -20.26 -46.44 2.90
N SER A 168 -20.31 -46.73 4.20
CA SER A 168 -19.73 -46.08 5.37
C SER A 168 -18.25 -46.33 5.69
N SER A 169 -17.68 -45.35 6.42
CA SER A 169 -16.69 -45.40 7.53
C SER A 169 -15.39 -44.59 7.33
N PRO A 170 -14.80 -44.03 8.42
CA PRO A 170 -14.15 -42.71 8.44
C PRO A 170 -12.63 -42.77 8.26
N PRO A 171 -11.97 -41.63 8.00
CA PRO A 171 -10.59 -41.51 8.45
C PRO A 171 -10.24 -40.20 9.17
N SER A 172 -9.27 -40.38 10.03
CA SER A 172 -8.49 -39.46 10.85
C SER A 172 -7.70 -38.40 10.08
N THR A 173 -7.41 -37.31 10.79
CA THR A 173 -6.21 -36.45 10.72
C THR A 173 -5.77 -35.91 9.35
N SER A 174 -5.94 -34.60 9.16
CA SER A 174 -4.85 -33.67 8.77
C SER A 174 -5.46 -32.29 8.54
N SER A 175 -4.79 -31.26 9.05
CA SER A 175 -5.11 -29.85 8.81
C SER A 175 -5.11 -29.58 7.31
N SER A 176 -6.30 -29.46 6.73
CA SER A 176 -6.49 -29.11 5.33
C SER A 176 -6.08 -27.66 5.11
N LEU A 177 -4.99 -27.44 4.40
CA LEU A 177 -4.78 -26.20 3.65
C LEU A 177 -5.98 -26.05 2.73
N ILE A 178 -6.84 -25.07 3.03
CA ILE A 178 -8.03 -24.75 2.25
C ILE A 178 -7.55 -24.18 0.91
N ASN A 179 -7.40 -25.03 -0.10
CA ASN A 179 -7.51 -24.58 -1.48
C ASN A 179 -8.97 -24.14 -1.67
N LYS A 180 -9.28 -22.86 -1.43
CA LYS A 180 -10.57 -22.27 -1.83
C LYS A 180 -10.68 -22.50 -3.33
N SER A 181 -11.62 -23.34 -3.77
CA SER A 181 -11.99 -23.41 -5.19
C SER A 181 -12.38 -22.02 -5.63
N VAL A 182 -11.93 -21.58 -6.81
CA VAL A 182 -12.36 -20.30 -7.40
C VAL A 182 -13.89 -20.28 -7.37
N GLY A 183 -14.46 -19.34 -6.62
CA GLY A 183 -15.91 -19.20 -6.49
C GLY A 183 -16.57 -18.95 -7.85
N ASP A 184 -17.87 -19.17 -7.95
CA ASP A 184 -18.61 -18.95 -9.19
C ASP A 184 -18.66 -17.45 -9.53
N LEU A 185 -17.83 -17.02 -10.49
CA LEU A 185 -17.76 -15.63 -10.94
C LEU A 185 -19.08 -15.13 -11.56
N SER A 186 -19.97 -16.02 -12.02
CA SER A 186 -21.27 -15.60 -12.56
C SER A 186 -22.23 -15.09 -11.47
N ALA A 187 -22.04 -15.55 -10.22
CA ALA A 187 -22.85 -15.19 -9.07
C ALA A 187 -22.52 -13.79 -8.49
N VAL A 188 -21.35 -13.22 -8.82
CA VAL A 188 -20.87 -11.93 -8.28
C VAL A 188 -21.87 -10.81 -8.58
N ASP A 189 -22.38 -10.15 -7.55
CA ASP A 189 -23.31 -9.03 -7.66
C ASP A 189 -22.71 -7.68 -7.26
N LEU A 190 -21.51 -7.67 -6.67
CA LEU A 190 -20.73 -6.46 -6.43
C LEU A 190 -19.23 -6.77 -6.45
N ILE A 191 -18.44 -5.85 -7.02
CA ILE A 191 -16.97 -5.88 -6.95
C ILE A 191 -16.51 -4.77 -6.02
N CYS A 192 -15.84 -5.13 -4.95
CA CYS A 192 -15.20 -4.21 -4.02
C CYS A 192 -13.70 -4.15 -4.31
N ALA A 193 -13.15 -2.96 -4.52
CA ALA A 193 -11.76 -2.81 -4.94
C ALA A 193 -11.02 -1.80 -4.08
N ASP A 194 -9.82 -2.16 -3.63
CA ASP A 194 -8.90 -1.18 -3.09
C ASP A 194 -8.52 -0.11 -4.13
N MET A 195 -8.09 1.06 -3.65
CA MET A 195 -7.65 2.17 -4.47
C MET A 195 -6.15 2.17 -4.75
N ASP A 196 -5.32 2.51 -3.76
CA ASP A 196 -3.90 2.77 -3.93
C ASP A 196 -3.10 1.46 -4.10
N GLY A 197 -2.64 1.18 -5.32
CA GLY A 197 -2.00 -0.10 -5.65
C GLY A 197 -2.93 -1.09 -6.36
N THR A 198 -4.23 -0.81 -6.37
CA THR A 198 -5.27 -1.67 -6.97
C THR A 198 -6.03 -0.98 -8.11
N LEU A 199 -7.00 -0.08 -7.84
CA LEU A 199 -7.70 0.70 -8.87
C LEU A 199 -6.81 1.78 -9.50
N LEU A 200 -5.99 2.42 -8.67
CA LEU A 200 -5.13 3.52 -9.06
C LEU A 200 -3.84 2.98 -9.70
N SER A 201 -3.47 3.61 -10.81
CA SER A 201 -2.14 3.47 -11.39
C SER A 201 -1.08 4.17 -10.53
N PRO A 202 0.21 3.92 -10.77
CA PRO A 202 1.29 4.59 -10.03
C PRO A 202 1.31 6.12 -10.12
N ASP A 203 0.53 6.73 -11.03
CA ASP A 203 0.31 8.17 -11.13
C ASP A 203 -0.94 8.66 -10.36
N HIS A 204 -1.49 7.81 -9.49
CA HIS A 204 -2.72 8.04 -8.69
C HIS A 204 -3.98 8.32 -9.53
N SER A 205 -3.97 7.99 -10.82
CA SER A 205 -5.15 8.08 -11.69
C SER A 205 -5.77 6.71 -11.94
N ILE A 206 -7.07 6.69 -12.24
CA ILE A 206 -7.74 5.49 -12.76
C ILE A 206 -7.64 5.54 -14.30
N PRO A 207 -7.13 4.48 -14.96
CA PRO A 207 -7.06 4.44 -16.42
C PRO A 207 -8.44 4.42 -17.09
N ASP A 208 -8.56 5.05 -18.27
CA ASP A 208 -9.82 5.08 -19.06
C ASP A 208 -10.36 3.68 -19.36
N ILE A 209 -9.47 2.71 -19.61
CA ILE A 209 -9.88 1.32 -19.83
C ILE A 209 -10.60 0.75 -18.60
N THR A 210 -10.13 1.08 -17.40
CA THR A 210 -10.74 0.67 -16.12
C THR A 210 -12.09 1.36 -15.93
N PHE A 211 -12.21 2.66 -16.21
CA PHE A 211 -13.52 3.34 -16.18
C PHE A 211 -14.53 2.74 -17.13
N ASN A 212 -14.10 2.47 -18.37
CA ASN A 212 -14.96 1.80 -19.35
C ASN A 212 -15.42 0.42 -18.88
N ARG A 213 -14.65 -0.27 -18.03
CA ARG A 213 -15.04 -1.54 -17.41
C ARG A 213 -15.96 -1.34 -16.22
N ILE A 214 -15.67 -0.39 -15.33
CA ILE A 214 -16.55 -0.02 -14.22
C ILE A 214 -17.95 0.32 -14.75
N ASN A 215 -18.05 1.20 -15.75
CA ASN A 215 -19.31 1.58 -16.37
C ASN A 215 -20.03 0.40 -17.04
N LYS A 216 -19.29 -0.57 -17.61
CA LYS A 216 -19.89 -1.80 -18.14
C LYS A 216 -20.41 -2.71 -17.04
N ALA A 217 -19.68 -2.82 -15.92
CA ALA A 217 -20.07 -3.61 -14.77
C ALA A 217 -21.35 -3.04 -14.13
N ASP A 218 -21.41 -1.71 -13.94
CA ASP A 218 -22.59 -0.98 -13.48
C ASP A 218 -23.82 -1.30 -14.36
N ASN A 219 -23.68 -1.24 -15.69
CA ASN A 219 -24.75 -1.57 -16.65
C ASN A 219 -25.20 -3.04 -16.66
N ASN A 220 -24.43 -3.94 -16.04
CA ASN A 220 -24.75 -5.37 -15.93
C ASN A 220 -25.11 -5.77 -14.49
N GLY A 221 -25.48 -4.79 -13.65
CA GLY A 221 -25.93 -5.04 -12.27
C GLY A 221 -24.84 -5.57 -11.35
N CYS A 222 -23.57 -5.28 -11.66
CA CYS A 222 -22.41 -5.66 -10.85
C CYS A 222 -21.55 -4.43 -10.62
N PRO A 223 -21.96 -3.48 -9.76
CA PRO A 223 -21.24 -2.25 -9.55
C PRO A 223 -19.84 -2.50 -8.99
N VAL A 224 -18.89 -1.66 -9.40
CA VAL A 224 -17.56 -1.60 -8.80
C VAL A 224 -17.53 -0.48 -7.77
N VAL A 225 -17.22 -0.81 -6.52
CA VAL A 225 -17.19 0.13 -5.38
C VAL A 225 -15.81 0.17 -4.74
N PRO A 226 -15.36 1.34 -4.24
CA PRO A 226 -14.07 1.45 -3.57
C PRO A 226 -14.11 0.91 -2.14
N ALA A 227 -12.99 0.36 -1.69
CA ALA A 227 -12.66 0.10 -0.29
C ALA A 227 -11.30 0.69 0.06
N THR A 228 -11.28 1.86 0.69
CA THR A 228 -10.08 2.70 0.78
C THR A 228 -9.84 3.25 2.18
N GLY A 229 -8.59 3.61 2.46
CA GLY A 229 -8.20 4.44 3.61
C GLY A 229 -8.61 5.91 3.45
N ARG A 230 -8.87 6.36 2.22
CA ARG A 230 -9.28 7.73 1.90
C ARG A 230 -10.70 8.03 2.39
N CYS A 231 -11.01 9.31 2.60
CA CYS A 231 -12.39 9.79 2.73
C CYS A 231 -13.12 9.71 1.37
N ARG A 232 -14.45 9.75 1.38
CA ARG A 232 -15.26 9.65 0.15
C ARG A 232 -15.01 10.85 -0.77
N TRP A 233 -14.82 12.04 -0.22
CA TRP A 233 -14.42 13.24 -0.98
C TRP A 233 -13.15 13.04 -1.82
N SER A 234 -12.07 12.57 -1.19
CA SER A 234 -10.78 12.31 -1.83
C SER A 234 -10.90 11.23 -2.90
N ALA A 235 -11.60 10.14 -2.58
CA ALA A 235 -11.88 9.09 -3.55
C ALA A 235 -12.68 9.62 -4.76
N ALA A 236 -13.70 10.45 -4.54
CA ALA A 236 -14.56 10.97 -5.60
C ALA A 236 -13.78 11.79 -6.63
N LYS A 237 -12.76 12.55 -6.21
CA LYS A 237 -11.88 13.28 -7.15
C LYS A 237 -11.15 12.34 -8.12
N CYS A 238 -10.71 11.17 -7.68
CA CYS A 238 -10.08 10.18 -8.54
C CYS A 238 -11.05 9.60 -9.59
N PHE A 239 -12.34 9.52 -9.25
CA PHE A 239 -13.39 8.97 -10.11
C PHE A 239 -14.05 10.01 -11.03
N ALA A 240 -13.89 11.31 -10.73
CA ALA A 240 -14.60 12.40 -11.38
C ALA A 240 -14.42 12.44 -12.91
N HIS A 241 -13.21 12.18 -13.41
CA HIS A 241 -12.94 12.27 -14.86
C HIS A 241 -13.64 11.17 -15.67
N GLY A 242 -13.86 10.01 -15.05
CA GLY A 242 -14.53 8.87 -15.68
C GLY A 242 -16.07 8.95 -15.63
N GLY A 243 -16.63 10.02 -15.06
CA GLY A 243 -18.08 10.21 -14.93
C GLY A 243 -18.73 9.26 -13.93
N VAL A 244 -17.97 8.74 -12.97
CA VAL A 244 -18.44 7.78 -11.97
C VAL A 244 -18.72 8.52 -10.66
N ASP A 245 -20.00 8.70 -10.32
CA ASP A 245 -20.40 9.39 -9.09
C ASP A 245 -20.34 8.44 -7.88
N LEU A 246 -19.47 8.75 -6.92
CA LEU A 246 -19.32 8.00 -5.67
C LEU A 246 -20.38 8.36 -4.61
N TYR A 247 -21.08 9.49 -4.73
CA TYR A 247 -22.09 9.91 -3.74
C TYR A 247 -23.42 9.17 -3.91
N SER A 248 -23.67 8.64 -5.10
CA SER A 248 -24.89 7.88 -5.45
C SER A 248 -24.61 6.38 -5.64
N ARG A 249 -23.58 5.84 -4.97
CA ARG A 249 -23.26 4.41 -4.97
C ARG A 249 -22.65 3.99 -3.63
N PRO A 250 -22.72 2.69 -3.29
CA PRO A 250 -22.09 2.20 -2.08
C PRO A 250 -20.57 2.34 -2.12
N GLY A 251 -19.94 2.33 -0.95
CA GLY A 251 -18.49 2.35 -0.83
C GLY A 251 -18.02 2.27 0.62
N ILE A 252 -16.80 1.78 0.81
CA ILE A 252 -16.15 1.60 2.11
C ILE A 252 -14.99 2.61 2.19
N TYR A 253 -15.01 3.48 3.20
CA TYR A 253 -14.06 4.59 3.32
C TYR A 253 -13.43 4.63 4.71
N LEU A 254 -12.35 5.41 4.83
CA LEU A 254 -11.60 5.59 6.08
C LEU A 254 -11.22 4.24 6.71
N ASN A 255 -10.68 3.31 5.92
CA ASN A 255 -10.33 1.95 6.34
C ASN A 255 -11.52 1.15 6.90
N GLY A 256 -12.74 1.43 6.44
CA GLY A 256 -13.95 0.77 6.92
C GLY A 256 -14.55 1.39 8.18
N CYS A 257 -14.13 2.60 8.58
CA CYS A 257 -14.81 3.33 9.64
C CYS A 257 -16.21 3.82 9.20
N VAL A 258 -16.44 4.00 7.90
CA VAL A 258 -17.76 4.39 7.37
C VAL A 258 -18.05 3.69 6.05
N VAL A 259 -19.28 3.22 5.91
CA VAL A 259 -19.84 2.62 4.70
C VAL A 259 -21.05 3.43 4.29
N TYR A 260 -21.07 3.89 3.04
CA TYR A 260 -22.24 4.56 2.47
C TYR A 260 -23.03 3.58 1.59
N ASP A 261 -24.34 3.82 1.47
CA ASP A 261 -25.23 3.11 0.55
C ASP A 261 -25.40 3.85 -0.80
N GLN A 262 -26.23 3.29 -1.70
CA GLN A 262 -26.53 3.94 -2.99
C GLN A 262 -27.26 5.28 -2.90
N THR A 263 -27.84 5.63 -1.75
CA THR A 263 -28.50 6.93 -1.52
C THR A 263 -27.54 7.98 -0.98
N GLY A 264 -26.29 7.60 -0.70
CA GLY A 264 -25.29 8.43 -0.05
C GLY A 264 -25.44 8.50 1.47
N SER A 265 -26.35 7.71 2.04
CA SER A 265 -26.59 7.61 3.49
C SER A 265 -25.60 6.64 4.13
N VAL A 266 -25.33 6.80 5.43
CA VAL A 266 -24.45 5.89 6.17
C VAL A 266 -25.17 4.56 6.41
N ALA A 267 -24.64 3.49 5.84
CA ALA A 267 -25.14 2.12 6.00
C ALA A 267 -24.58 1.44 7.26
N ALA A 268 -23.32 1.76 7.60
CA ALA A 268 -22.65 1.30 8.81
C ALA A 268 -21.49 2.26 9.12
N GLU A 269 -21.21 2.45 10.41
CA GLU A 269 -20.06 3.23 10.84
C GLU A 269 -19.50 2.73 12.18
N LYS A 270 -18.23 3.06 12.41
CA LYS A 270 -17.52 2.95 13.67
C LYS A 270 -16.83 4.28 13.94
N THR A 271 -17.06 4.81 15.13
CA THR A 271 -16.53 6.10 15.56
C THR A 271 -15.80 5.96 16.89
N HIS A 272 -14.86 6.86 17.13
CA HIS A 272 -14.25 7.05 18.45
C HIS A 272 -15.27 7.64 19.40
N SER A 273 -15.23 7.23 20.66
CA SER A 273 -15.97 7.95 21.70
C SER A 273 -15.33 9.31 21.94
N TYR A 274 -16.11 10.27 22.46
CA TYR A 274 -15.57 11.58 22.81
C TYR A 274 -14.38 11.48 23.78
N ASP A 275 -14.46 10.55 24.75
CA ASP A 275 -13.41 10.31 25.73
C ASP A 275 -12.12 9.78 25.06
N ASP A 276 -12.24 8.95 24.02
CA ASP A 276 -11.10 8.46 23.23
C ASP A 276 -10.42 9.61 22.48
N VAL A 277 -11.21 10.48 21.83
CA VAL A 277 -10.70 11.66 21.12
C VAL A 277 -9.95 12.59 22.07
N VAL A 278 -10.55 12.91 23.23
CA VAL A 278 -9.90 13.73 24.27
C VAL A 278 -8.61 13.08 24.76
N SER A 279 -8.60 11.76 24.94
CA SER A 279 -7.43 11.02 25.38
C SER A 279 -6.30 11.10 24.36
N VAL A 280 -6.58 10.90 23.06
CA VAL A 280 -5.58 11.06 22.00
C VAL A 280 -5.06 12.50 21.98
N VAL A 281 -5.95 13.50 21.96
CA VAL A 281 -5.53 14.91 21.93
C VAL A 281 -4.62 15.25 23.11
N ASN A 282 -4.99 14.88 24.33
CA ASN A 282 -4.15 15.17 25.50
C ASN A 282 -2.81 14.44 25.52
N ASN A 283 -2.70 13.27 24.87
CA ASN A 283 -1.44 12.53 24.81
C ASN A 283 -0.46 13.09 23.79
N PHE A 284 -0.93 13.72 22.71
CA PHE A 284 -0.08 14.13 21.59
C PHE A 284 -0.02 15.65 21.36
N LYS A 285 -0.89 16.47 22.00
CA LYS A 285 -0.95 17.92 21.74
C LYS A 285 0.33 18.69 22.08
N ASP A 286 1.11 18.18 23.02
CA ASP A 286 2.35 18.80 23.50
C ASP A 286 3.60 18.25 22.78
N GLU A 287 3.43 17.33 21.83
CA GLU A 287 4.54 16.81 21.01
C GLU A 287 4.98 17.89 20.01
N GLU A 288 6.28 18.16 19.97
CA GLU A 288 6.84 19.11 19.02
C GLU A 288 6.63 18.65 17.57
N ASN A 289 6.27 19.59 16.70
CA ASN A 289 6.04 19.35 15.28
C ASN A 289 4.95 18.32 14.97
N VAL A 290 4.01 18.10 15.89
CA VAL A 290 2.87 17.20 15.68
C VAL A 290 1.57 17.97 15.63
N VAL A 291 0.71 17.63 14.66
CA VAL A 291 -0.66 18.11 14.57
C VAL A 291 -1.62 16.93 14.59
N ILE A 292 -2.69 17.08 15.37
CA ILE A 292 -3.76 16.10 15.47
C ILE A 292 -4.98 16.65 14.74
N MET A 293 -5.55 15.88 13.82
CA MET A 293 -6.78 16.22 13.11
C MET A 293 -7.81 15.11 13.26
N CYS A 294 -9.09 15.47 13.20
CA CYS A 294 -10.19 14.51 13.31
C CYS A 294 -10.99 14.46 12.00
N CYS A 295 -11.22 13.26 11.48
CA CYS A 295 -11.99 13.01 10.28
C CYS A 295 -13.39 12.50 10.62
N SER A 296 -14.38 13.08 9.98
CA SER A 296 -15.80 12.74 10.12
C SER A 296 -16.43 12.68 8.73
N GLY A 297 -16.53 11.48 8.15
CA GLY A 297 -17.04 11.29 6.80
C GLY A 297 -16.23 12.08 5.75
N ASP A 298 -16.85 13.10 5.17
CA ASP A 298 -16.25 13.99 4.16
C ASP A 298 -15.62 15.27 4.74
N HIS A 299 -15.60 15.41 6.06
CA HIS A 299 -15.06 16.57 6.76
C HIS A 299 -13.79 16.21 7.54
N VAL A 300 -12.87 17.17 7.61
CA VAL A 300 -11.64 17.09 8.41
C VAL A 300 -11.60 18.33 9.31
N TYR A 301 -11.38 18.15 10.60
CA TYR A 301 -11.29 19.21 11.59
C TYR A 301 -9.84 19.32 12.08
N ALA A 302 -9.29 20.52 12.03
CA ALA A 302 -7.94 20.81 12.48
C ALA A 302 -7.95 21.88 13.58
N PRO A 303 -7.00 21.81 14.54
CA PRO A 303 -6.92 22.78 15.63
C PRO A 303 -6.48 24.16 15.13
N PHE A 304 -5.69 24.24 14.07
CA PHE A 304 -5.18 25.50 13.49
C PHE A 304 -4.81 25.31 12.02
N GLU A 305 -4.67 26.42 11.30
CA GLU A 305 -4.14 26.42 9.94
C GLU A 305 -2.64 26.15 9.92
N SER A 306 -2.19 25.30 9.00
CA SER A 306 -0.77 25.06 8.74
C SER A 306 -0.54 24.90 7.24
N PRO A 307 0.51 25.50 6.67
CA PRO A 307 0.87 25.32 5.25
C PRO A 307 1.09 23.85 4.87
N VAL A 308 1.57 23.03 5.82
CA VAL A 308 1.79 21.60 5.60
C VAL A 308 0.46 20.87 5.44
N ILE A 309 -0.52 21.20 6.29
CA ILE A 309 -1.86 20.62 6.24
C ILE A 309 -2.56 20.99 4.92
N ALA A 310 -2.45 22.25 4.50
CA ALA A 310 -3.00 22.72 3.22
C ALA A 310 -2.32 22.02 2.02
N SER A 311 -0.99 21.90 2.03
CA SER A 311 -0.22 21.20 1.00
C SER A 311 -0.59 19.72 0.86
N LEU A 312 -0.95 19.07 1.97
CA LEU A 312 -1.39 17.68 1.95
C LEU A 312 -2.79 17.51 1.36
N ALA A 313 -3.71 18.43 1.66
CA ALA A 313 -5.00 18.47 0.99
C ALA A 313 -4.83 18.64 -0.53
N ASP A 314 -3.87 19.46 -0.97
CA ASP A 314 -3.54 19.64 -2.39
C ASP A 314 -2.92 18.38 -3.01
N THR A 315 -1.99 17.74 -2.30
CA THR A 315 -1.23 16.58 -2.81
C THR A 315 -2.10 15.34 -2.92
N TYR A 316 -2.93 15.06 -1.92
CA TYR A 316 -3.73 13.83 -1.85
C TYR A 316 -5.17 14.01 -2.30
N GLY A 317 -5.58 15.25 -2.57
CA GLY A 317 -6.95 15.58 -2.97
C GLY A 317 -7.95 15.53 -1.80
N ASP A 318 -7.47 15.54 -0.57
CA ASP A 318 -8.32 15.53 0.62
C ASP A 318 -9.13 16.85 0.76
N PRO A 319 -10.23 16.85 1.53
CA PRO A 319 -10.94 18.07 1.86
C PRO A 319 -10.04 19.00 2.67
N TYR A 320 -10.16 20.31 2.44
CA TYR A 320 -9.43 21.29 3.26
C TYR A 320 -9.93 21.23 4.70
N PRO A 321 -9.02 21.12 5.69
CA PRO A 321 -9.44 21.02 7.07
C PRO A 321 -10.11 22.29 7.58
N GLU A 322 -11.22 22.11 8.31
CA GLU A 322 -11.93 23.17 8.99
C GLU A 322 -11.15 23.62 10.22
N ASN A 323 -10.71 24.88 10.21
CA ASN A 323 -9.95 25.48 11.30
C ASN A 323 -10.83 25.70 12.54
N CYS A 324 -10.48 25.05 13.64
CA CYS A 324 -11.17 25.15 14.93
C CYS A 324 -10.50 26.10 15.94
N GLY A 325 -9.43 26.80 15.53
CA GLY A 325 -8.71 27.81 16.30
C GLY A 325 -7.80 27.29 17.42
N SER A 326 -8.16 26.18 18.08
CA SER A 326 -7.30 25.47 19.03
C SER A 326 -7.71 24.00 19.19
N TYR A 327 -6.91 23.21 19.91
CA TYR A 327 -7.31 21.86 20.33
C TYR A 327 -8.57 21.86 21.19
N ASP A 328 -8.70 22.80 22.14
CA ASP A 328 -9.90 22.93 22.96
C ASP A 328 -11.11 23.32 22.11
N GLY A 329 -10.94 24.25 21.17
CA GLY A 329 -11.99 24.64 20.23
C GLY A 329 -12.46 23.47 19.34
N MET A 330 -11.53 22.64 18.89
CA MET A 330 -11.84 21.41 18.14
C MET A 330 -12.65 20.42 19.00
N LEU A 331 -12.21 20.16 20.23
CA LEU A 331 -12.91 19.26 21.16
C LEU A 331 -14.29 19.80 21.57
N GLU A 332 -14.43 21.10 21.79
CA GLU A 332 -15.71 21.75 22.09
C GLU A 332 -16.68 21.62 20.92
N ARG A 333 -16.21 21.84 19.69
CA ARG A 333 -17.02 21.70 18.49
C ARG A 333 -17.50 20.26 18.30
N ILE A 334 -16.60 19.28 18.40
CA ILE A 334 -16.93 17.85 18.33
C ILE A 334 -18.03 17.49 19.33
N LYS A 335 -17.91 17.97 20.57
CA LYS A 335 -18.89 17.71 21.63
C LYS A 335 -20.23 18.40 21.38
N LYS A 336 -20.20 19.68 21.01
CA LYS A 336 -21.39 20.53 20.87
C LYS A 336 -22.25 20.12 19.67
N GLU A 337 -21.60 19.81 18.56
CA GLU A 337 -22.26 19.41 17.31
C GLU A 337 -22.50 17.89 17.23
N ASN A 338 -22.05 17.12 18.24
CA ASN A 338 -22.12 15.66 18.29
C ASN A 338 -21.53 15.00 17.02
N ILE A 339 -20.32 15.46 16.65
CA ILE A 339 -19.65 15.05 15.42
C ILE A 339 -19.15 13.60 15.56
N PRO A 340 -19.52 12.69 14.65
CA PRO A 340 -19.00 11.32 14.64
C PRO A 340 -17.55 11.30 14.16
N VAL A 341 -16.59 11.09 15.06
CA VAL A 341 -15.17 11.03 14.69
C VAL A 341 -14.82 9.61 14.23
N HIS A 342 -14.67 9.41 12.92
CA HIS A 342 -14.32 8.11 12.34
C HIS A 342 -12.83 7.78 12.44
N MET A 343 -11.96 8.78 12.30
CA MET A 343 -10.51 8.58 12.26
C MET A 343 -9.79 9.79 12.84
N ILE A 344 -8.66 9.58 13.51
CA ILE A 344 -7.81 10.65 14.03
C ILE A 344 -6.44 10.55 13.37
N HIS A 345 -6.02 11.61 12.71
CA HIS A 345 -4.71 11.72 12.08
C HIS A 345 -3.72 12.34 13.07
N ILE A 346 -2.57 11.70 13.25
CA ILE A 346 -1.41 12.26 13.94
C ILE A 346 -0.35 12.51 12.88
N MET A 347 0.03 13.76 12.69
CA MET A 347 0.82 14.23 11.55
C MET A 347 2.05 14.99 11.98
N SER A 348 3.16 14.83 11.25
CA SER A 348 4.34 15.67 11.42
C SER A 348 4.27 16.93 10.55
N THR A 349 4.72 18.07 11.08
CA THR A 349 4.85 19.33 10.33
C THR A 349 6.23 19.52 9.70
N GLU A 350 7.22 18.68 10.01
CA GLU A 350 8.61 18.84 9.56
C GLU A 350 9.14 17.61 8.81
N GLY A 351 8.29 16.98 8.00
CA GLY A 351 8.66 15.77 7.24
C GLY A 351 8.12 14.52 7.91
N SER A 352 8.94 13.47 8.10
CA SER A 352 8.48 12.22 8.69
C SER A 352 8.11 12.36 10.18
N LEU A 353 7.23 11.49 10.67
CA LEU A 353 6.99 11.35 12.11
C LEU A 353 8.23 10.81 12.79
N SER A 354 8.57 11.36 13.96
CA SER A 354 9.62 10.79 14.80
C SER A 354 9.28 9.33 15.14
N PRO A 355 10.26 8.40 15.13
CA PRO A 355 10.05 7.02 15.59
C PRO A 355 9.43 6.94 16.99
N THR A 356 9.75 7.89 17.87
CA THR A 356 9.18 7.98 19.23
C THR A 356 7.68 8.26 19.23
N VAL A 357 7.21 9.16 18.35
CA VAL A 357 5.78 9.49 18.21
C VAL A 357 5.04 8.32 17.60
N LEU A 358 5.65 7.65 16.61
CA LEU A 358 5.06 6.46 15.98
C LEU A 358 4.92 5.31 16.98
N GLU A 359 5.97 5.02 17.74
CA GLU A 359 5.94 4.00 18.80
C GLU A 359 4.92 4.38 19.89
N LYS A 360 4.86 5.66 20.28
CA LYS A 360 3.85 6.16 21.22
C LYS A 360 2.43 5.97 20.70
N ALA A 361 2.16 6.25 19.42
CA ALA A 361 0.86 6.02 18.79
C ALA A 361 0.48 4.54 18.74
N GLN A 362 1.42 3.66 18.40
CA GLN A 362 1.23 2.21 18.38
C GLN A 362 0.97 1.66 19.80
N ASN A 363 1.76 2.08 20.77
CA ASN A 363 1.61 1.68 22.17
C ASN A 363 0.30 2.23 22.76
N PHE A 364 -0.09 3.46 22.42
CA PHE A 364 -1.37 4.03 22.83
C PHE A 364 -2.54 3.22 22.25
N ALA A 365 -2.53 2.93 20.95
CA ALA A 365 -3.54 2.10 20.32
C ALA A 365 -3.61 0.70 20.96
N LYS A 366 -2.45 0.09 21.22
CA LYS A 366 -2.38 -1.21 21.91
C LYS A 366 -2.94 -1.15 23.33
N TYR A 367 -2.61 -0.13 24.11
CA TYR A 367 -3.13 0.07 25.47
C TYR A 367 -4.65 0.25 25.48
N MET A 368 -5.17 1.04 24.54
CA MET A 368 -6.62 1.21 24.36
C MET A 368 -7.28 -0.08 23.87
N GLY A 369 -6.62 -0.85 23.00
CA GLY A 369 -7.10 -2.14 22.49
C GLY A 369 -7.02 -3.30 23.49
N GLU A 370 -6.11 -3.27 24.47
CA GLU A 370 -5.99 -4.28 25.53
C GLU A 370 -7.03 -4.11 26.66
N PHE A 371 -7.71 -2.96 26.74
CA PHE A 371 -8.85 -2.77 27.65
C PHE A 371 -10.15 -3.41 27.11
N VAL A 372 -10.04 -4.62 26.57
CA VAL A 372 -11.17 -5.53 26.36
C VAL A 372 -11.21 -6.43 27.59
N PRO A 373 -12.18 -6.28 28.53
CA PRO A 373 -12.26 -7.20 29.64
C PRO A 373 -12.52 -8.60 29.08
N SER A 374 -11.49 -9.44 29.19
CA SER A 374 -11.59 -10.86 28.94
C SER A 374 -12.70 -11.41 29.83
N ARG A 375 -13.79 -11.88 29.21
CA ARG A 375 -14.78 -12.72 29.89
C ARG A 375 -14.05 -13.94 30.46
N ARG A 376 -13.70 -13.88 31.74
CA ARG A 376 -13.54 -15.08 32.54
C ARG A 376 -14.91 -15.73 32.69
N SER A 377 -14.92 -17.02 32.43
CA SER A 377 -16.02 -17.96 32.53
C SER A 377 -16.88 -17.80 33.80
N ASN A 378 -18.19 -18.02 33.58
CA ASN A 378 -19.27 -18.29 34.53
C ASN A 378 -19.89 -17.08 35.25
N VAL A 379 -21.13 -16.75 34.89
CA VAL A 379 -22.33 -16.66 35.74
C VAL A 379 -23.46 -16.01 34.90
N GLU A 380 -24.70 -16.41 35.24
CA GLU A 380 -25.99 -16.31 34.57
C GLU A 380 -26.51 -14.91 34.19
N GLU A 381 -27.60 -14.95 33.41
CA GLU A 381 -28.47 -13.88 32.92
C GLU A 381 -28.66 -12.65 33.83
N SER A 382 -28.61 -11.46 33.22
CA SER A 382 -29.40 -10.30 33.64
C SER A 382 -29.31 -9.18 32.60
N SER A 383 -30.48 -8.76 32.14
CA SER A 383 -30.80 -7.70 31.17
C SER A 383 -30.30 -6.30 31.54
N SER A 384 -29.49 -5.67 30.70
CA SER A 384 -29.53 -4.23 30.33
C SER A 384 -28.44 -3.89 29.29
N PRO A 385 -28.71 -3.04 28.28
CA PRO A 385 -27.79 -2.79 27.17
C PRO A 385 -26.95 -1.53 27.42
N CYS A 386 -25.67 -1.69 27.78
CA CYS A 386 -24.66 -0.66 27.56
C CYS A 386 -23.26 -1.30 27.65
N ALA A 387 -22.86 -2.02 26.60
CA ALA A 387 -21.47 -2.47 26.48
C ALA A 387 -20.61 -1.24 26.14
N ARG A 388 -19.82 -0.74 27.10
CA ARG A 388 -18.70 0.16 26.79
C ARG A 388 -17.64 -0.66 26.05
N SER A 389 -17.68 -0.61 24.72
CA SER A 389 -16.65 -1.15 23.83
C SER A 389 -15.65 -0.05 23.49
N GLY A 390 -14.70 0.21 24.39
CA GLY A 390 -13.59 1.13 24.13
C GLY A 390 -12.40 0.38 23.54
N GLY A 391 -11.76 0.94 22.52
CA GLY A 391 -10.52 0.44 21.94
C GLY A 391 -10.19 1.08 20.60
N CYS A 392 -8.91 1.16 20.25
CA CYS A 392 -8.43 1.76 19.01
C CYS A 392 -7.32 0.92 18.37
N THR A 393 -7.09 1.08 17.07
CA THR A 393 -5.97 0.49 16.32
C THR A 393 -5.17 1.62 15.68
N SER A 394 -3.85 1.48 15.59
CA SER A 394 -3.01 2.38 14.80
C SER A 394 -2.72 1.79 13.42
N ALA A 395 -2.87 2.58 12.36
CA ALA A 395 -2.45 2.23 11.01
C ALA A 395 -1.54 3.33 10.46
N GLN A 396 -0.31 2.97 10.07
CA GLN A 396 0.57 3.94 9.43
C GLN A 396 0.23 4.04 7.94
N SER A 397 -0.30 5.19 7.53
CA SER A 397 -0.70 5.44 6.13
C SER A 397 0.43 6.06 5.32
N LEU A 398 1.21 6.98 5.89
CA LEU A 398 2.37 7.61 5.24
C LEU A 398 3.53 7.80 6.23
N PRO A 399 4.77 8.04 5.78
CA PRO A 399 5.91 8.26 6.70
C PRO A 399 5.71 9.41 7.69
N PHE A 400 4.87 10.39 7.33
CA PHE A 400 4.55 11.58 8.13
C PHE A 400 3.16 11.55 8.77
N LEU A 401 2.40 10.46 8.58
CA LEU A 401 1.01 10.34 9.00
C LEU A 401 0.75 8.95 9.58
N THR A 402 0.26 8.91 10.82
CA THR A 402 -0.34 7.70 11.40
C THR A 402 -1.77 7.96 11.78
N ASP A 403 -2.62 6.96 11.54
CA ASP A 403 -4.05 7.02 11.78
C ASP A 403 -4.38 6.23 13.03
N ILE A 404 -5.24 6.78 13.88
CA ILE A 404 -5.89 6.08 14.98
C ILE A 404 -7.34 5.85 14.56
N ILE A 405 -7.72 4.58 14.43
CA ILE A 405 -9.05 4.14 14.03
C ILE A 405 -9.74 3.37 15.16
N PRO A 406 -11.08 3.35 15.23
CA PRO A 406 -11.81 2.61 16.26
C PRO A 406 -11.56 1.10 16.17
N ALA A 407 -11.64 0.40 17.30
CA ALA A 407 -11.46 -1.04 17.32
C ALA A 407 -12.47 -1.78 16.43
N GLY A 408 -11.95 -2.73 15.65
CA GLY A 408 -12.71 -3.48 14.66
C GLY A 408 -13.11 -2.68 13.43
N ALA A 409 -12.65 -1.43 13.26
CA ALA A 409 -12.73 -0.75 11.98
C ALA A 409 -11.62 -1.30 11.06
N HIS A 410 -12.02 -2.01 10.02
CA HIS A 410 -11.16 -2.46 8.93
C HIS A 410 -12.02 -2.68 7.69
N LYS A 411 -11.42 -2.73 6.50
CA LYS A 411 -12.16 -2.91 5.24
C LYS A 411 -13.06 -4.15 5.23
N GLY A 412 -12.68 -5.23 5.94
CA GLY A 412 -13.53 -6.42 6.13
C GLY A 412 -14.88 -6.13 6.81
N PHE A 413 -14.92 -5.28 7.84
CA PHE A 413 -16.18 -4.85 8.47
C PHE A 413 -17.07 -4.13 7.45
N GLY A 414 -16.46 -3.39 6.53
CA GLY A 414 -17.19 -2.77 5.43
C GLY A 414 -17.80 -3.80 4.48
N VAL A 415 -17.10 -4.89 4.16
CA VAL A 415 -17.62 -5.98 3.32
C VAL A 415 -18.80 -6.66 4.00
N ASP A 416 -18.72 -6.92 5.31
CA ASP A 416 -19.83 -7.46 6.08
C ASP A 416 -21.05 -6.54 6.02
N ALA A 417 -20.86 -5.23 6.18
CA ALA A 417 -21.94 -4.25 6.06
C ALA A 417 -22.56 -4.21 4.65
N LEU A 418 -21.77 -4.36 3.58
CA LEU A 418 -22.31 -4.49 2.22
C LEU A 418 -23.23 -5.72 2.10
N LYS A 419 -22.89 -6.83 2.75
CA LYS A 419 -23.67 -8.08 2.67
C LYS A 419 -24.90 -8.04 3.57
N GLU A 420 -24.72 -7.66 4.83
CA GLU A 420 -25.77 -7.72 5.85
C GLU A 420 -26.75 -6.55 5.76
N ASN A 421 -26.26 -5.33 5.53
CA ASN A 421 -27.09 -4.13 5.55
C ASN A 421 -27.60 -3.75 4.16
N LEU A 422 -26.80 -3.97 3.11
CA LEU A 422 -27.17 -3.62 1.72
C LEU A 422 -27.64 -4.82 0.89
N GLY A 423 -27.50 -6.04 1.40
CA GLY A 423 -28.09 -7.25 0.80
C GLY A 423 -27.34 -7.82 -0.41
N TYR A 424 -26.08 -7.42 -0.64
CA TYR A 424 -25.23 -8.03 -1.65
C TYR A 424 -24.88 -9.47 -1.26
N LYS A 425 -25.11 -10.43 -2.17
CA LYS A 425 -25.01 -11.86 -1.86
C LYS A 425 -23.65 -12.45 -2.20
N CYS A 426 -22.97 -11.92 -3.21
CA CYS A 426 -21.69 -12.44 -3.66
C CYS A 426 -20.75 -11.27 -3.98
N VAL A 427 -19.97 -10.90 -2.97
CA VAL A 427 -19.01 -9.79 -3.05
C VAL A 427 -17.65 -10.32 -3.45
N ALA A 428 -17.16 -9.89 -4.61
CA ALA A 428 -15.79 -10.11 -5.04
C ALA A 428 -14.90 -8.96 -4.55
N CYS A 429 -13.84 -9.24 -3.80
CA CYS A 429 -12.91 -8.21 -3.35
C CYS A 429 -11.55 -8.34 -4.04
N VAL A 430 -10.95 -7.21 -4.42
CA VAL A 430 -9.60 -7.14 -5.01
C VAL A 430 -8.71 -6.17 -4.25
N GLY A 431 -7.47 -6.58 -3.96
CA GLY A 431 -6.50 -5.79 -3.21
C GLY A 431 -5.05 -6.25 -3.41
N ASP A 432 -4.12 -5.51 -2.82
CA ASP A 432 -2.68 -5.74 -2.98
C ASP A 432 -1.83 -5.66 -1.69
N ALA A 433 -2.34 -5.02 -0.64
CA ALA A 433 -1.59 -4.71 0.58
C ALA A 433 -2.18 -5.35 1.86
N LEU A 434 -1.45 -5.28 2.99
CA LEU A 434 -1.85 -5.94 4.25
C LEU A 434 -3.17 -5.42 4.83
N ASN A 435 -3.51 -4.15 4.63
CA ASN A 435 -4.80 -3.59 5.07
C ASN A 435 -5.99 -4.17 4.29
N ASP A 436 -5.76 -4.86 3.16
CA ASP A 436 -6.78 -5.60 2.41
C ASP A 436 -7.01 -7.01 2.95
N TYR A 437 -6.17 -7.51 3.85
CA TYR A 437 -6.22 -8.89 4.35
C TYR A 437 -7.63 -9.25 4.86
N GLN A 438 -8.21 -8.43 5.74
CA GLN A 438 -9.54 -8.70 6.28
C GLN A 438 -10.63 -8.58 5.20
N MET A 439 -10.51 -7.63 4.28
CA MET A 439 -11.45 -7.48 3.16
C MET A 439 -11.48 -8.73 2.28
N LEU A 440 -10.31 -9.25 1.91
CA LEU A 440 -10.18 -10.45 1.10
C LEU A 440 -10.58 -11.72 1.85
N LYS A 441 -10.44 -11.73 3.18
CA LYS A 441 -10.86 -12.86 4.00
C LYS A 441 -12.39 -12.99 4.05
N GLU A 442 -13.10 -11.87 4.24
CA GLU A 442 -14.57 -11.82 4.32
C GLU A 442 -15.27 -11.88 2.94
N ALA A 443 -14.53 -11.63 1.86
CA ALA A 443 -15.05 -11.73 0.51
C ALA A 443 -15.48 -13.16 0.13
N ASP A 444 -16.57 -13.24 -0.65
CA ASP A 444 -17.01 -14.50 -1.26
C ASP A 444 -16.02 -14.96 -2.34
N ILE A 445 -15.48 -13.99 -3.09
CA ILE A 445 -14.38 -14.20 -4.03
C ILE A 445 -13.25 -13.23 -3.72
N SER A 446 -12.11 -13.78 -3.31
CA SER A 446 -10.92 -13.00 -2.98
C SER A 446 -9.94 -12.98 -4.14
N VAL A 447 -9.52 -11.79 -4.56
CA VAL A 447 -8.69 -11.57 -5.75
C VAL A 447 -7.44 -10.78 -5.38
N ALA A 448 -6.26 -11.32 -5.71
CA ALA A 448 -4.99 -10.62 -5.52
C ALA A 448 -4.58 -9.92 -6.82
N MET A 449 -4.16 -8.66 -6.70
CA MET A 449 -3.48 -7.95 -7.79
C MET A 449 -2.17 -8.62 -8.17
N GLY A 450 -1.73 -8.46 -9.42
CA GLY A 450 -0.42 -8.99 -9.86
C GLY A 450 0.76 -8.41 -9.07
N ASN A 451 0.64 -7.15 -8.64
CA ASN A 451 1.60 -6.44 -7.77
C ASN A 451 1.41 -6.70 -6.27
N ALA A 452 0.45 -7.54 -5.87
CA ALA A 452 0.19 -7.81 -4.46
C ALA A 452 1.36 -8.50 -3.74
N ILE A 453 1.47 -8.24 -2.45
CA ILE A 453 2.42 -8.91 -1.56
C ILE A 453 2.13 -10.42 -1.45
N PRO A 454 3.14 -11.26 -1.12
CA PRO A 454 2.96 -12.72 -1.05
C PRO A 454 1.80 -13.16 -0.15
N GLN A 455 1.64 -12.56 1.02
CA GLN A 455 0.58 -12.90 1.97
C GLN A 455 -0.82 -12.70 1.38
N ILE A 456 -1.00 -11.68 0.53
CA ILE A 456 -2.28 -11.41 -0.14
C ILE A 456 -2.51 -12.40 -1.29
N LYS A 457 -1.46 -12.75 -2.03
CA LYS A 457 -1.53 -13.78 -3.09
C LYS A 457 -1.85 -15.17 -2.55
N GLU A 458 -1.34 -15.51 -1.37
CA GLU A 458 -1.64 -16.77 -0.69
C GLU A 458 -3.06 -16.84 -0.15
N LEU A 459 -3.61 -15.70 0.31
CA LEU A 459 -4.99 -15.60 0.79
C LEU A 459 -6.02 -15.63 -0.35
N ALA A 460 -5.69 -15.05 -1.51
CA ALA A 460 -6.63 -14.87 -2.60
C ALA A 460 -6.98 -16.19 -3.31
N SER A 461 -8.26 -16.35 -3.64
CA SER A 461 -8.76 -17.48 -4.44
C SER A 461 -8.30 -17.43 -5.90
N MET A 462 -7.96 -16.23 -6.40
CA MET A 462 -7.43 -16.04 -7.74
C MET A 462 -6.57 -14.78 -7.87
N GLY A 463 -5.76 -14.71 -8.93
CA GLY A 463 -4.96 -13.55 -9.28
C GLY A 463 -5.44 -12.85 -10.56
N VAL A 464 -5.21 -11.54 -10.63
CA VAL A 464 -5.42 -10.70 -11.81
C VAL A 464 -4.13 -9.97 -12.20
N ASN A 465 -4.18 -9.24 -13.30
CA ASN A 465 -3.06 -8.40 -13.75
C ASN A 465 -2.63 -7.37 -12.69
N PRO A 466 -1.40 -6.85 -12.73
CA PRO A 466 -1.01 -5.71 -11.91
C PRO A 466 -1.76 -4.44 -12.32
N ASN A 467 -1.79 -3.44 -11.43
CA ASN A 467 -2.46 -2.15 -11.68
C ASN A 467 -1.85 -1.38 -12.88
N SER A 468 -0.58 -1.62 -13.20
CA SER A 468 0.15 -0.96 -14.30
C SER A 468 0.11 -1.69 -15.65
N ALA A 469 -0.67 -2.77 -15.79
CA ALA A 469 -0.75 -3.54 -17.04
C ALA A 469 -1.53 -2.82 -18.16
N GLU A 470 -1.39 -3.28 -19.41
CA GLU A 470 -2.20 -2.77 -20.56
C GLU A 470 -3.71 -2.93 -20.30
N VAL A 471 -4.08 -4.04 -19.67
CA VAL A 471 -5.40 -4.25 -19.05
C VAL A 471 -5.18 -4.35 -17.54
N PRO A 472 -5.44 -3.27 -16.78
CA PRO A 472 -5.24 -3.24 -15.32
C PRO A 472 -6.03 -4.33 -14.60
N GLY A 473 -5.53 -4.77 -13.44
CA GLY A 473 -6.10 -5.90 -12.68
C GLY A 473 -7.60 -5.81 -12.42
N VAL A 474 -8.11 -4.64 -12.03
CA VAL A 474 -9.56 -4.46 -11.80
C VAL A 474 -10.36 -4.56 -13.11
N ALA A 475 -9.83 -4.03 -14.22
CA ALA A 475 -10.45 -4.15 -15.53
C ALA A 475 -10.50 -5.62 -16.02
N ASP A 476 -9.42 -6.36 -15.78
CA ASP A 476 -9.33 -7.81 -16.04
C ASP A 476 -10.35 -8.59 -15.20
N LEU A 477 -10.49 -8.28 -13.90
CA LEU A 477 -11.50 -8.89 -13.04
C LEU A 477 -12.92 -8.67 -13.59
N VAL A 478 -13.25 -7.43 -13.94
CA VAL A 478 -14.56 -7.10 -14.52
C VAL A 478 -14.80 -7.89 -15.81
N ASP A 479 -13.82 -7.97 -16.70
CA ASP A 479 -13.96 -8.73 -17.95
C ASP A 479 -14.24 -10.22 -17.68
N ARG A 480 -13.59 -10.82 -16.68
CA ARG A 480 -13.81 -12.21 -16.28
C ARG A 480 -15.20 -12.43 -15.68
N VAL A 481 -15.65 -11.54 -14.79
CA VAL A 481 -16.99 -11.59 -14.19
C VAL A 481 -18.08 -11.46 -15.26
N LEU A 482 -17.96 -10.48 -16.16
CA LEU A 482 -18.93 -10.29 -17.23
C LEU A 482 -18.93 -11.44 -18.25
N ALA A 483 -17.75 -12.01 -18.55
CA ALA A 483 -17.67 -13.20 -19.41
C ALA A 483 -18.35 -14.41 -18.77
N ALA A 484 -18.16 -14.64 -17.46
CA ALA A 484 -18.83 -15.70 -16.73
C ALA A 484 -20.35 -15.51 -16.74
N LYS A 485 -20.84 -14.31 -16.45
CA LYS A 485 -22.28 -13.98 -16.50
C LYS A 485 -22.95 -14.19 -17.85
N ARG A 486 -22.21 -14.07 -18.97
CA ARG A 486 -22.75 -14.32 -20.33
C ARG A 486 -22.78 -15.79 -20.71
N ALA A 487 -22.00 -16.63 -20.03
CA ALA A 487 -21.93 -18.06 -20.29
C ALA A 487 -23.02 -18.86 -19.56
N HIS A 488 -23.64 -18.24 -18.55
CA HIS A 488 -24.82 -18.72 -17.82
C HIS A 488 -26.07 -18.03 -18.34
#